data_AF-A0AA38RH57-F1
#
_entry.id   AF-A0AA38RH57-F1
#
_cell.length_a   1.000
_cell.length_b   1.000
_cell.length_c   1.000
_cell.angle_alpha   90.00
_cell.angle_beta   90.00
_cell.angle_gamma   90.00
#
_symmetry.space_group_name_H-M   'P 1'
#
loop_
_entity.id
_entity.type
_entity.pdbx_description
1 polymer ?
#
loop_
_entity_poly.entity_id
_entity_poly.type
_entity_poly.pdbx_seq_one_letter_code
_entity_poly.pdbx_strand_id
1 'polypeptide(L)'
;PHFLALSSLILLYDLYCCPEDLLTSGPGTSSDLPKTPASLQMQVRAVSGIRSAALSVRDAGVELLLEFAVLPGNLARVSPLVLDALYAAMATLHWLWKEGGEEGVGRALGDVKRVLARVDMRWRLARDYLGLERYHDVTTAMEWRARG
;
A
#
# COMPACT_ATOMS: atom_id res chain seq x y z
N PRO A 1 17.52 -4.37 0.30
CA PRO A 1 17.21 -4.15 1.74
C PRO A 1 16.19 -3.02 1.99
N HIS A 2 16.20 -1.92 1.22
CA HIS A 2 15.30 -0.77 1.44
C HIS A 2 13.81 -1.12 1.32
N PHE A 3 13.40 -1.87 0.28
CA PHE A 3 12.00 -2.26 0.12
C PHE A 3 11.47 -3.10 1.30
N LEU A 4 12.26 -4.03 1.84
CA LEU A 4 11.85 -4.80 3.02
C LEU A 4 11.59 -3.90 4.23
N ALA A 5 12.52 -3.00 4.54
CA ALA A 5 12.35 -2.08 5.66
C ALA A 5 11.10 -1.19 5.49
N LEU A 6 10.86 -0.70 4.26
CA LEU A 6 9.66 0.08 3.94
C LEU A 6 8.38 -0.74 4.08
N SER A 7 8.36 -2.00 3.63
CA SER A 7 7.20 -2.89 3.83
C SER A 7 6.92 -3.12 5.31
N SER A 8 7.95 -3.35 6.14
CA SER A 8 7.80 -3.50 7.58
C SER A 8 7.27 -2.22 8.24
N LEU A 9 7.73 -1.05 7.81
CA LEU A 9 7.22 0.23 8.31
C LEU A 9 5.76 0.44 7.96
N ILE A 10 5.36 0.13 6.72
CA ILE A 10 3.95 0.23 6.30
C ILE A 10 3.08 -0.66 7.19
N LEU A 11 3.45 -1.93 7.37
CA LEU A 11 2.71 -2.86 8.23
C LEU A 11 2.65 -2.39 9.69
N LEU A 12 3.74 -1.86 10.23
CA LEU A 12 3.77 -1.34 11.60
C LEU A 12 2.83 -0.15 11.77
N TYR A 13 2.83 0.80 10.84
CA TYR A 13 1.94 1.96 10.92
C TYR A 13 0.48 1.57 10.70
N ASP A 14 0.20 0.63 9.79
CA ASP A 14 -1.15 0.16 9.49
C ASP A 14 -1.89 -0.31 10.76
N LEU A 15 -1.21 -1.02 11.66
CA LEU A 15 -1.74 -1.42 12.97
C LEU A 15 -2.31 -0.25 13.77
N TYR A 16 -1.72 0.94 13.65
CA TYR A 16 -2.11 2.12 14.41
C TYR A 16 -2.95 3.11 13.59
N CYS A 17 -3.17 2.88 12.30
CA CYS A 17 -4.06 3.70 11.46
C CYS A 17 -5.54 3.53 11.84
N CYS A 18 -5.92 2.36 12.34
CA CYS A 18 -7.26 2.04 12.85
C CYS A 18 -7.17 1.33 14.21
N PRO A 19 -6.88 2.04 15.32
CA PRO A 19 -6.63 1.41 16.62
C PRO A 19 -7.85 0.66 17.20
N GLU A 20 -9.05 0.89 16.65
CA GLU A 20 -10.29 0.18 16.96
C GLU A 20 -10.17 -1.33 16.64
N ASP A 21 -9.42 -1.68 15.58
CA ASP A 21 -9.15 -3.08 15.17
C ASP A 21 -8.15 -3.79 16.10
N LEU A 22 -7.36 -3.05 16.88
CA LEU A 22 -6.39 -3.61 17.83
C LEU A 22 -7.01 -3.97 19.20
N LEU A 23 -8.04 -3.25 19.62
CA LEU A 23 -8.47 -3.23 21.02
C LEU A 23 -9.66 -4.11 21.35
N THR A 24 -10.47 -4.54 20.36
CA THR A 24 -11.73 -5.21 20.70
C THR A 24 -12.29 -6.21 19.70
N SER A 25 -11.99 -6.11 18.40
CA SER A 25 -12.75 -6.89 17.42
C SER A 25 -11.96 -7.06 16.13
N GLY A 26 -12.19 -8.15 15.39
CA GLY A 26 -11.48 -8.44 14.13
C GLY A 26 -11.68 -7.37 13.05
N PRO A 27 -11.09 -7.54 11.86
CA PRO A 27 -11.15 -6.53 10.79
C PRO A 27 -12.61 -6.15 10.44
N GLY A 28 -12.95 -4.86 10.59
CA GLY A 28 -14.25 -4.31 10.19
C GLY A 28 -15.29 -4.14 11.30
N THR A 29 -14.85 -4.08 12.56
CA THR A 29 -15.73 -3.88 13.72
C THR A 29 -15.29 -2.67 14.53
N SER A 30 -16.13 -1.63 14.58
CA SER A 30 -15.87 -0.43 15.37
C SER A 30 -15.89 -0.77 16.86
N SER A 31 -14.86 -0.38 17.61
CA SER A 31 -14.89 -0.48 19.06
C SER A 31 -15.87 0.56 19.62
N ASP A 32 -16.80 0.15 20.47
CA ASP A 32 -17.66 1.08 21.23
C ASP A 32 -16.87 1.87 22.29
N LEU A 33 -15.56 1.60 22.44
CA LEU A 33 -14.69 2.30 23.37
C LEU A 33 -14.32 3.69 22.85
N PRO A 34 -14.52 4.76 23.65
CA PRO A 34 -14.13 6.11 23.27
C PRO A 34 -12.61 6.21 23.09
N LYS A 35 -12.17 6.81 21.96
CA LYS A 35 -10.76 7.07 21.68
C LYS A 35 -10.17 8.02 22.73
N THR A 36 -9.07 7.61 23.35
CA THR A 36 -8.29 8.49 24.21
C THR A 36 -7.53 9.55 23.38
N PRO A 37 -7.18 10.71 23.95
CA PRO A 37 -6.33 11.68 23.26
C PRO A 37 -4.97 11.11 22.81
N ALA A 38 -4.39 10.21 23.61
CA ALA A 38 -3.12 9.55 23.29
C ALA A 38 -3.26 8.59 22.10
N SER A 39 -4.34 7.79 22.04
CA SER A 39 -4.59 6.89 20.91
C SER A 39 -4.89 7.67 19.62
N LEU A 40 -5.60 8.80 19.71
CA LEU A 40 -5.84 9.66 18.56
C LEU A 40 -4.53 10.29 18.05
N GLN A 41 -3.66 10.75 18.96
CA GLN A 41 -2.35 11.27 18.58
C GLN A 41 -1.48 10.20 17.91
N MET A 42 -1.51 8.96 18.40
CA MET A 42 -0.82 7.84 17.76
C MET A 42 -1.37 7.57 16.38
N GLN A 43 -2.69 7.56 16.20
CA GLN A 43 -3.35 7.39 14.91
C GLN A 43 -2.88 8.44 13.90
N VAL A 44 -2.86 9.73 14.28
CA VAL A 44 -2.38 10.81 13.41
C VAL A 44 -0.91 10.58 12.99
N ARG A 45 -0.05 10.18 13.94
CA ARG A 45 1.36 9.86 13.63
C ARG A 45 1.48 8.66 12.70
N ALA A 46 0.67 7.63 12.91
CA ALA A 46 0.66 6.43 12.08
C ALA A 46 0.24 6.73 10.64
N VAL A 47 -0.84 7.50 10.45
CA VAL A 47 -1.31 7.92 9.11
C VAL A 47 -0.25 8.78 8.39
N SER A 48 0.43 9.67 9.12
CA SER A 48 1.55 10.44 8.54
C SER A 48 2.72 9.54 8.16
N GLY A 49 3.07 8.57 9.03
CA GLY A 49 4.15 7.62 8.83
C GLY A 49 3.92 6.68 7.66
N ILE A 50 2.73 6.06 7.57
CA ILE A 50 2.39 5.12 6.50
C ILE A 50 2.38 5.82 5.13
N ARG A 51 1.89 7.06 5.07
CA ARG A 51 1.94 7.91 3.87
C ARG A 51 3.39 8.17 3.44
N SER A 52 4.24 8.58 4.37
CA SER A 52 5.66 8.85 4.07
C SER A 52 6.39 7.59 3.59
N ALA A 53 6.14 6.43 4.21
CA ALA A 53 6.72 5.16 3.81
C ALA A 53 6.24 4.72 2.41
N ALA A 54 4.94 4.84 2.13
CA ALA A 54 4.37 4.51 0.82
C ALA A 54 4.93 5.41 -0.30
N LEU A 55 5.12 6.71 -0.04
CA LEU A 55 5.77 7.62 -0.99
C LEU A 55 7.25 7.28 -1.19
N SER A 56 7.95 6.86 -0.14
CA SER A 56 9.34 6.41 -0.25
C SER A 56 9.47 5.14 -1.09
N VAL A 57 8.50 4.21 -0.99
CA VAL A 57 8.42 3.03 -1.88
C VAL A 57 8.19 3.47 -3.32
N ARG A 58 7.31 4.45 -3.54
CA ARG A 58 7.06 5.01 -4.87
C ARG A 58 8.35 5.56 -5.46
N ASP A 59 9.07 6.41 -4.73
CA ASP A 59 10.30 7.05 -5.22
C ASP A 59 11.35 5.99 -5.60
N ALA A 60 11.59 5.01 -4.72
CA ALA A 60 12.49 3.88 -5.02
C ALA A 60 12.01 3.03 -6.21
N GLY A 61 10.70 2.88 -6.40
CA GLY A 61 10.12 2.19 -7.54
C GLY A 61 10.32 2.94 -8.86
N VAL A 62 10.21 4.27 -8.85
CA VAL A 62 10.48 5.11 -10.02
C VAL A 62 11.96 5.04 -10.41
N GLU A 63 12.87 5.03 -9.43
CA GLU A 63 14.30 4.80 -9.68
C GLU A 63 14.54 3.46 -10.38
N LEU A 64 13.87 2.38 -9.94
CA LEU A 64 13.94 1.08 -10.62
C LEU A 64 13.45 1.14 -12.07
N LEU A 65 12.36 1.88 -12.36
CA LEU A 65 11.89 2.05 -13.74
C LEU A 65 12.94 2.73 -14.62
N LEU A 66 13.61 3.75 -14.11
CA LEU A 66 14.70 4.44 -14.81
C LEU A 66 15.86 3.48 -15.06
N GLU A 67 16.25 2.68 -14.06
CA GLU A 67 17.29 1.66 -14.23
C GLU A 67 16.93 0.64 -15.32
N PHE A 68 15.68 0.17 -15.38
CA PHE A 68 15.23 -0.79 -16.39
C PHE A 68 15.08 -0.18 -17.78
N ALA A 69 14.91 1.14 -17.89
CA ALA A 69 14.88 1.84 -19.16
C ALA A 69 16.29 1.96 -19.76
N VAL A 70 17.29 2.23 -18.92
CA VAL A 70 18.70 2.35 -19.35
C VAL A 70 19.32 0.97 -19.58
N LEU A 71 19.06 0.02 -18.68
CA LEU A 71 19.62 -1.34 -18.74
C LEU A 71 18.51 -2.38 -18.52
N PRO A 72 17.80 -2.81 -19.58
CA PRO A 72 16.69 -3.76 -19.47
C PRO A 72 17.06 -5.09 -18.79
N GLY A 73 18.32 -5.52 -18.90
CA GLY A 73 18.83 -6.73 -18.24
C GLY A 73 18.82 -6.66 -16.71
N ASN A 74 18.80 -5.47 -16.11
CA ASN A 74 18.74 -5.31 -14.66
C ASN A 74 17.42 -5.82 -14.06
N LEU A 75 16.35 -5.90 -14.85
CA LEU A 75 15.11 -6.52 -14.39
C LEU A 75 15.35 -7.95 -13.87
N ALA A 76 16.22 -8.72 -14.51
CA ALA A 76 16.54 -10.09 -14.09
C ALA A 76 17.18 -10.18 -12.69
N ARG A 77 17.67 -9.06 -12.15
CA ARG A 77 18.32 -8.97 -10.83
C ARG A 77 17.36 -8.55 -9.72
N VAL A 78 16.12 -8.20 -10.06
CA VAL A 78 15.11 -7.77 -9.08
C VAL A 78 14.68 -8.96 -8.24
N SER A 79 14.80 -8.81 -6.92
CA SER A 79 14.31 -9.77 -5.92
C SER A 79 12.77 -9.70 -5.81
N PRO A 80 12.07 -10.83 -5.57
CA PRO A 80 10.62 -10.82 -5.37
C PRO A 80 10.19 -10.04 -4.12
N LEU A 81 11.10 -9.83 -3.15
CA LEU A 81 10.82 -9.09 -1.91
C LEU A 81 10.46 -7.61 -2.13
N VAL A 82 10.72 -7.07 -3.33
CA VAL A 82 10.27 -5.73 -3.72
C VAL A 82 8.74 -5.66 -3.84
N LEU A 83 8.09 -6.78 -4.17
CA LEU A 83 6.66 -6.85 -4.42
C LEU A 83 5.83 -6.56 -3.17
N ASP A 84 6.28 -7.00 -2.00
CA ASP A 84 5.56 -6.76 -0.74
C ASP A 84 5.44 -5.27 -0.45
N ALA A 85 6.54 -4.54 -0.61
CA ALA A 85 6.57 -3.09 -0.45
C ALA A 85 5.72 -2.38 -1.50
N LEU A 86 5.84 -2.77 -2.78
CA LEU A 86 5.07 -2.17 -3.87
C LEU A 86 3.57 -2.38 -3.69
N TYR A 87 3.15 -3.58 -3.27
CA TYR A 87 1.74 -3.86 -3.00
C TYR A 87 1.25 -3.08 -1.79
N ALA A 88 1.98 -3.11 -0.68
CA ALA A 88 1.61 -2.37 0.53
C ALA A 88 1.48 -0.86 0.25
N ALA A 89 2.41 -0.29 -0.52
CA ALA A 89 2.34 1.11 -0.95
C ALA A 89 1.16 1.37 -1.90
N MET A 90 0.88 0.48 -2.85
CA MET A 90 -0.28 0.61 -3.75
C MET A 90 -1.59 0.60 -2.96
N ALA A 91 -1.78 -0.37 -2.05
CA ALA A 91 -2.97 -0.45 -1.20
C ALA A 91 -3.12 0.81 -0.32
N THR A 92 -2.03 1.26 0.30
CA THR A 92 -2.00 2.48 1.13
C THR A 92 -2.35 3.72 0.32
N LEU A 93 -1.73 3.92 -0.85
CA LEU A 93 -1.97 5.11 -1.68
C LEU A 93 -3.39 5.09 -2.27
N HIS A 94 -3.92 3.91 -2.59
CA HIS A 94 -5.31 3.76 -3.00
C HIS A 94 -6.26 4.19 -1.87
N TRP A 95 -6.04 3.71 -0.65
CA TRP A 95 -6.81 4.11 0.53
C TRP A 95 -6.74 5.62 0.78
N LEU A 96 -5.54 6.20 0.82
CA LEU A 96 -5.33 7.63 1.03
C LEU A 96 -5.98 8.49 -0.07
N TRP A 97 -5.90 8.06 -1.33
CA TRP A 97 -6.53 8.78 -2.44
C TRP A 97 -8.05 8.71 -2.36
N LYS A 98 -8.60 7.56 -1.97
CA LYS A 98 -10.04 7.38 -1.77
C LYS A 98 -10.60 8.26 -0.66
N GLU A 99 -9.89 8.38 0.46
CA GLU A 99 -10.34 9.19 1.60
C GLU A 99 -10.09 10.69 1.42
N GLY A 100 -8.92 11.06 0.87
CA GLY A 100 -8.50 12.46 0.79
C GLY A 100 -8.77 13.14 -0.55
N GLY A 101 -8.92 12.38 -1.64
CA GLY A 101 -9.10 12.91 -2.99
C GLY A 101 -7.90 13.68 -3.57
N GLU A 102 -6.74 13.65 -2.88
CA GLU A 102 -5.56 14.43 -3.26
C GLU A 102 -4.94 13.95 -4.59
N GLU A 103 -4.85 14.83 -5.59
CA GLU A 103 -4.27 14.48 -6.90
C GLU A 103 -2.82 13.97 -6.80
N GLY A 104 -2.04 14.51 -5.87
CA GLY A 104 -0.65 14.08 -5.66
C GLY A 104 -0.56 12.61 -5.27
N VAL A 105 -1.50 12.15 -4.43
CA VAL A 105 -1.59 10.74 -4.01
C VAL A 105 -2.06 9.87 -5.18
N GLY A 106 -3.03 10.34 -5.97
CA GLY A 106 -3.46 9.65 -7.19
C GLY A 106 -2.34 9.47 -8.22
N ARG A 107 -1.48 10.49 -8.41
CA ARG A 107 -0.28 10.38 -9.25
C ARG A 107 0.71 9.35 -8.69
N ALA A 108 0.98 9.40 -7.38
CA ALA A 108 1.87 8.43 -6.74
C ALA A 108 1.35 6.99 -6.85
N LEU A 109 0.04 6.77 -6.71
CA LEU A 109 -0.60 5.46 -6.94
C LEU A 109 -0.35 4.99 -8.38
N GLY A 110 -0.57 5.88 -9.37
CA GLY A 110 -0.27 5.60 -10.78
C GLY A 110 1.19 5.21 -11.02
N ASP A 111 2.13 5.89 -10.34
CA ASP A 111 3.56 5.57 -10.41
C ASP A 111 3.83 4.13 -9.92
N VAL A 112 3.36 3.77 -8.73
CA VAL A 112 3.55 2.43 -8.16
C VAL A 112 2.94 1.35 -9.07
N LYS A 113 1.77 1.60 -9.65
CA LYS A 113 1.13 0.67 -10.60
C LYS A 113 1.97 0.45 -11.86
N ARG A 114 2.63 1.51 -12.37
CA ARG A 114 3.57 1.38 -13.50
C ARG A 114 4.80 0.55 -13.12
N VAL A 115 5.31 0.69 -11.90
CA VAL A 115 6.41 -0.15 -11.39
C VAL A 115 5.98 -1.62 -11.36
N LEU A 116 4.84 -1.92 -10.75
CA LEU A 116 4.27 -3.28 -10.69
C LEU A 116 4.07 -3.88 -12.10
N ALA A 117 3.52 -3.12 -13.03
CA ALA A 117 3.34 -3.57 -14.42
C ALA A 117 4.67 -3.89 -15.11
N ARG A 118 5.75 -3.16 -14.78
CA ARG A 118 7.08 -3.44 -15.34
C ARG A 118 7.73 -4.68 -14.73
N VAL A 119 7.60 -4.89 -13.42
CA VAL A 119 8.18 -6.05 -12.73
C VAL A 119 7.41 -7.35 -12.96
N ASP A 120 6.14 -7.28 -13.41
CA ASP A 120 5.36 -8.44 -13.86
C ASP A 120 6.07 -9.29 -14.93
N MET A 121 6.88 -8.64 -15.78
CA MET A 121 7.69 -9.34 -16.79
C MET A 121 8.69 -10.34 -16.17
N ARG A 122 8.98 -10.24 -14.88
CA ARG A 122 9.78 -11.19 -14.12
C ARG A 122 8.97 -11.96 -13.08
N TRP A 123 8.06 -11.27 -12.40
CA TRP A 123 7.30 -11.83 -11.28
C TRP A 123 5.81 -11.68 -11.54
N ARG A 124 5.16 -12.77 -12.00
CA ARG A 124 3.72 -12.81 -12.28
C ARG A 124 2.85 -12.30 -11.12
N LEU A 125 3.30 -12.50 -9.88
CA LEU A 125 2.62 -12.01 -8.68
C LEU A 125 2.33 -10.48 -8.73
N ALA A 126 3.15 -9.69 -9.43
CA ALA A 126 2.91 -8.26 -9.59
C ALA A 126 1.60 -7.97 -10.35
N ARG A 127 1.26 -8.78 -11.35
CA ARG A 127 -0.02 -8.70 -12.07
C ARG A 127 -1.18 -9.13 -11.19
N ASP A 128 -0.99 -10.17 -10.37
CA ASP A 128 -2.02 -10.62 -9.43
C ASP A 128 -2.34 -9.50 -8.42
N TYR A 129 -1.31 -8.81 -7.91
CA TYR A 129 -1.44 -7.62 -7.06
C TYR A 129 -2.19 -6.47 -7.74
N LEU A 130 -1.86 -6.14 -9.00
CA LEU A 130 -2.64 -5.15 -9.77
C LEU A 130 -4.12 -5.55 -9.93
N GLY A 131 -4.40 -6.86 -10.01
CA GLY A 131 -5.76 -7.38 -10.03
C GLY A 131 -6.51 -7.20 -8.72
N LEU A 132 -5.80 -7.35 -7.58
CA LEU A 132 -6.38 -7.19 -6.24
C LEU A 132 -6.86 -5.77 -5.96
N GLU A 133 -6.28 -4.77 -6.63
CA GLU A 133 -6.69 -3.36 -6.49
C GLU A 133 -8.20 -3.16 -6.66
N ARG A 134 -8.83 -3.94 -7.54
CA ARG A 134 -10.28 -3.86 -7.81
C ARG A 134 -11.14 -4.16 -6.59
N TYR A 135 -10.60 -4.88 -5.61
CA TYR A 135 -11.28 -5.20 -4.35
C TYR A 135 -10.95 -4.22 -3.22
N HIS A 136 -10.03 -3.27 -3.42
CA HIS A 136 -9.87 -2.12 -2.50
C HIS A 136 -11.04 -1.13 -2.63
N ASP A 137 -11.85 -1.28 -3.67
CA ASP A 137 -13.17 -0.68 -3.72
C ASP A 137 -14.17 -1.51 -2.90
N VAL A 138 -14.52 -1.01 -1.71
CA VAL A 138 -15.49 -1.61 -0.76
C VAL A 138 -16.81 -1.98 -1.46
N THR A 139 -17.20 -1.22 -2.48
CA THR A 139 -18.39 -1.48 -3.31
C THR A 139 -18.28 -2.85 -4.00
N THR A 140 -17.14 -3.16 -4.62
CA THR A 140 -16.85 -4.44 -5.27
C THR A 140 -16.78 -5.59 -4.26
N ALA A 141 -16.21 -5.36 -3.08
CA ALA A 141 -16.11 -6.36 -2.02
C ALA A 141 -17.48 -6.71 -1.40
N MET A 142 -18.36 -5.72 -1.26
CA MET A 142 -19.74 -5.91 -0.81
C MET A 142 -20.60 -6.61 -1.88
N GLU A 143 -20.45 -6.26 -3.16
CA GLU A 143 -21.13 -6.94 -4.28
C GLU A 143 -20.71 -8.41 -4.42
N TRP A 144 -19.48 -8.76 -4.07
CA TRP A 144 -19.02 -10.15 -4.04
C TRP A 144 -19.68 -10.92 -2.89
N ARG A 145 -19.77 -10.32 -1.69
CA ARG A 145 -20.48 -10.91 -0.54
C ARG A 145 -21.99 -11.02 -0.72
N ALA A 146 -22.61 -10.15 -1.53
CA ALA A 146 -24.03 -10.21 -1.83
C ALA A 146 -24.41 -11.28 -2.88
N ARG A 147 -23.42 -11.90 -3.53
CA ARG A 147 -23.59 -12.92 -4.58
C ARG A 147 -23.26 -14.35 -4.13
N GLY A 148 -22.82 -14.55 -2.88
CA GLY A 148 -22.59 -15.86 -2.26
C GLY A 148 -23.62 -16.12 -1.17
#